data_AF-A0A7T5RJU2-F1
#
_entry.id   AF-A0A7T5RJU2-F1
#
_cell.length_a   1.000
_cell.length_b   1.000
_cell.length_c   1.000
_cell.angle_alpha   90.00
_cell.angle_beta   90.00
_cell.angle_gamma   90.00
#
_symmetry.space_group_name_H-M   'P 1'
#
loop_
_entity.id
_entity.type
_entity.pdbx_description
1 polymer ?
#
loop_
_entity_poly.entity_id
_entity_poly.type
_entity_poly.pdbx_seq_one_letter_code
_entity_poly.pdbx_strand_id
1 'polypeptide(L)'
;MGLTFSYYQRARTLLKKIIITTLSEGEIKYFAVLRPDDQAFYPDFIFQLKDGSIGILDIKSGRTAETGDAAPRAEALQRFITKQNKSGKKLIGGIAIYVNGTWRYNDNEKYEYNPKDLSKWKVLDL
;
A
#
# COMPACT_ATOMS: atom_id res chain seq x y z
N MET A 1 21.68 14.50 -21.57
CA MET A 1 21.88 13.56 -20.45
C MET A 1 21.91 14.38 -19.16
N GLY A 2 20.78 14.65 -18.52
CA GLY A 2 20.76 15.64 -17.41
C GLY A 2 19.42 15.89 -16.72
N LEU A 3 18.29 15.48 -17.29
CA LEU A 3 16.96 15.64 -16.64
C LEU A 3 16.48 14.36 -15.93
N THR A 4 16.87 13.18 -16.42
CA THR A 4 16.49 11.88 -15.84
C THR A 4 17.19 11.59 -14.51
N PHE A 5 18.44 12.00 -14.34
CA PHE A 5 19.20 11.76 -13.10
C PHE A 5 18.70 12.61 -11.91
N SER A 6 18.20 13.81 -12.18
CA SER A 6 17.68 14.74 -11.16
C SER A 6 16.34 14.26 -10.57
N TYR A 7 15.46 13.69 -11.41
CA TYR A 7 14.21 13.09 -10.95
C TYR A 7 14.45 11.88 -10.04
N TYR A 8 15.39 11.00 -10.41
CA TYR A 8 15.78 9.85 -9.59
C TYR A 8 16.41 10.24 -8.25
N GLN A 9 17.21 11.32 -8.21
CA GLN A 9 17.79 11.81 -6.96
C GLN A 9 16.73 12.48 -6.06
N ARG A 10 15.78 13.25 -6.61
CA ARG A 10 14.68 13.84 -5.83
C ARG A 10 13.72 12.78 -5.28
N ALA A 11 13.41 11.72 -6.05
CA ALA A 11 12.64 10.58 -5.56
C ALA A 11 13.37 9.86 -4.41
N ARG A 12 14.70 9.68 -4.50
CA ARG A 12 15.50 9.12 -3.39
C ARG A 12 15.56 10.02 -2.16
N THR A 13 15.55 11.34 -2.29
CA THR A 13 15.55 12.25 -1.13
C THR A 13 14.21 12.25 -0.39
N LEU A 14 13.09 12.01 -1.11
CA LEU A 14 11.77 11.82 -0.50
C LEU A 14 11.54 10.39 0.04
N LEU A 15 12.16 9.38 -0.56
CA LEU A 15 12.05 7.97 -0.13
C LEU A 15 12.91 7.61 1.10
N LYS A 16 13.84 8.47 1.53
CA LYS A 16 14.70 8.21 2.70
C LYS A 16 14.02 8.38 4.06
N LYS A 17 12.72 8.64 4.12
CA LYS A 17 12.00 8.87 5.39
C LYS A 17 10.92 7.85 5.73
N ILE A 18 10.85 6.73 5.02
CA ILE A 18 10.00 5.60 5.42
C ILE A 18 10.87 4.40 5.76
N ILE A 19 11.38 4.43 6.99
CA ILE A 19 11.76 3.21 7.70
C ILE A 19 10.87 3.23 8.93
N ILE A 20 9.87 2.35 8.97
CA ILE A 20 9.19 2.02 10.21
C ILE A 20 10.18 1.18 11.02
N THR A 21 11.12 1.84 11.69
CA THR A 21 11.94 1.21 12.73
C THR A 21 11.06 1.08 13.96
N THR A 22 10.56 -0.11 14.25
CA THR A 22 10.29 -0.46 15.64
C THR A 22 11.64 -0.55 16.35
N LEU A 23 11.90 0.36 17.27
CA LEU A 23 13.16 0.46 18.00
C LEU A 23 13.33 -0.76 18.91
N SER A 24 14.24 -1.65 18.53
CA SER A 24 15.06 -2.45 19.44
C SER A 24 16.46 -2.47 18.84
N GLU A 25 17.46 -2.04 19.60
CA GLU A 25 18.86 -2.04 19.15
C GLU A 25 19.25 -3.43 18.62
N GLY A 26 19.69 -3.49 17.36
CA GLY A 26 20.32 -4.68 16.78
C GLY A 26 19.54 -5.45 15.71
N GLU A 27 18.23 -5.25 15.54
CA GLU A 27 17.42 -6.00 14.56
C GLU A 27 16.80 -5.10 13.48
N ILE A 28 17.07 -5.39 12.21
CA ILE A 28 16.32 -4.82 11.10
C ILE A 28 14.93 -5.46 11.10
N LYS A 29 13.94 -4.75 11.64
CA LYS A 29 12.54 -5.18 11.61
C LYS A 29 11.89 -4.69 10.33
N TYR A 30 11.49 -5.62 9.48
CA TYR A 30 10.71 -5.33 8.28
C TYR A 30 9.23 -5.27 8.64
N PHE A 31 8.53 -4.27 8.11
CA PHE A 31 7.08 -4.20 8.25
C PHE A 31 6.43 -5.23 7.32
N ALA A 32 5.67 -6.17 7.89
CA ALA A 32 4.85 -7.10 7.13
C ALA A 32 3.42 -7.11 7.65
N VAL A 33 2.48 -7.40 6.75
CA VAL A 33 1.07 -7.60 7.09
C VAL A 33 0.81 -9.09 7.21
N LEU A 34 0.34 -9.52 8.38
CA LEU A 34 -0.01 -10.91 8.66
C LEU A 34 -1.38 -11.25 8.06
N ARG A 35 -1.46 -12.40 7.39
CA ARG A 35 -2.67 -12.98 6.85
C ARG A 35 -3.25 -14.03 7.81
N PRO A 36 -4.54 -14.40 7.68
CA PRO A 36 -5.16 -15.42 8.54
C PRO A 36 -4.59 -16.83 8.39
N ASP A 37 -3.85 -17.11 7.32
CA ASP A 37 -3.20 -18.40 7.05
C ASP A 37 -1.75 -18.44 7.55
N ASP A 38 -1.41 -17.61 8.55
CA ASP A 38 -0.08 -17.44 9.16
C ASP A 38 1.04 -17.05 8.18
N GLN A 39 0.70 -16.75 6.93
CA GLN A 39 1.62 -16.13 5.98
C GLN A 39 1.66 -14.61 6.20
N ALA A 40 2.76 -13.99 5.79
CA ALA A 40 2.90 -12.54 5.83
C ALA A 40 3.36 -12.01 4.47
N PHE A 41 3.10 -10.74 4.22
CA PHE A 41 3.60 -10.08 3.02
C PHE A 41 4.09 -8.67 3.29
N TYR A 42 5.05 -8.25 2.47
CA TYR A 42 5.55 -6.89 2.44
C TYR A 42 4.73 -6.09 1.42
N PRO A 43 4.05 -5.00 1.84
CA PRO A 43 3.47 -4.06 0.88
C PRO A 43 4.56 -3.40 0.05
N ASP A 44 4.24 -3.05 -1.20
CA ASP A 44 5.19 -2.42 -2.11
C ASP A 44 5.54 -0.98 -1.69
N PHE A 45 4.56 -0.23 -1.16
CA PHE A 45 4.74 1.16 -0.76
C PHE A 45 4.18 1.44 0.61
N ILE A 46 4.97 2.18 1.38
CA ILE A 46 4.56 2.81 2.63
C ILE A 46 5.04 4.26 2.53
N PHE A 47 4.18 5.24 2.83
CA PHE A 47 4.53 6.65 2.76
C PHE A 47 3.78 7.47 3.80
N GLN A 48 4.30 8.64 4.16
CA GLN A 48 3.63 9.58 5.05
C GLN A 48 3.26 10.86 4.28
N LEU A 49 2.00 11.27 4.42
CA LEU A 49 1.47 12.51 3.88
C LEU A 49 1.80 13.69 4.80
N LYS A 50 1.70 14.91 4.27
CA LYS A 50 2.03 16.13 5.03
C LYS A 50 1.15 16.35 6.26
N ASP A 51 -0.07 15.84 6.24
CA ASP A 51 -1.03 15.89 7.36
C ASP A 51 -0.74 14.84 8.46
N GLY A 52 0.30 14.03 8.27
CA GLY A 52 0.73 12.96 9.18
C GLY A 52 0.09 11.61 8.92
N SER A 53 -0.86 11.50 7.99
CA SER A 53 -1.47 10.22 7.58
C SER A 53 -0.44 9.31 6.91
N ILE A 54 -0.55 8.00 7.10
CA ILE A 54 0.37 7.00 6.51
C ILE A 54 -0.40 6.18 5.48
N GLY A 55 0.10 6.19 4.24
CA GLY A 55 -0.39 5.34 3.16
C GLY A 55 0.35 4.00 3.13
N ILE A 56 -0.37 2.91 2.91
CA ILE A 56 0.16 1.56 2.69
C ILE A 56 -0.49 0.98 1.43
N LEU A 57 0.29 0.75 0.38
CA LEU A 57 -0.20 0.23 -0.89
C LEU A 57 0.56 -1.05 -1.28
N ASP A 58 -0.19 -2.03 -1.79
CA ASP A 58 0.34 -3.20 -2.47
C ASP A 58 -0.13 -3.15 -3.94
N ILE A 59 0.81 -3.08 -4.88
CA ILE A 59 0.53 -2.83 -6.29
C ILE A 59 0.23 -4.16 -6.99
N LYS A 60 -0.84 -4.15 -7.78
CA LYS A 60 -1.15 -5.22 -8.72
C LYS A 60 -1.33 -4.64 -10.12
N SER A 61 -1.16 -5.47 -11.14
CA SER A 61 -1.28 -5.07 -12.54
C SER A 61 -1.84 -6.20 -13.40
N GLY A 62 -2.84 -5.89 -14.24
CA GLY A 62 -3.43 -6.88 -15.14
C GLY A 62 -3.94 -8.12 -14.40
N ARG A 63 -3.61 -9.32 -14.92
CA ARG A 63 -4.07 -10.61 -14.37
C ARG A 63 -3.65 -10.84 -12.90
N THR A 64 -2.66 -10.13 -12.36
CA THR A 64 -2.27 -10.32 -10.95
C THR A 64 -3.29 -9.78 -9.95
N ALA A 65 -4.17 -8.86 -10.37
CA ALA A 65 -5.33 -8.45 -9.58
C ALA A 65 -6.42 -9.54 -9.49
N GLU A 66 -6.43 -10.48 -10.44
CA GLU A 66 -7.35 -11.63 -10.50
C GLU A 66 -6.76 -12.88 -9.83
N THR A 67 -5.47 -12.86 -9.48
CA THR A 67 -4.84 -14.02 -8.85
C THR A 67 -5.43 -14.29 -7.47
N GLY A 68 -5.47 -15.57 -7.08
CA GLY A 68 -5.95 -16.00 -5.76
C GLY A 68 -5.18 -15.40 -4.58
N ASP A 69 -4.06 -14.72 -4.82
CA ASP A 69 -3.27 -14.02 -3.81
C ASP A 69 -3.73 -12.56 -3.57
N ALA A 70 -4.43 -11.93 -4.51
CA ALA A 70 -4.86 -10.54 -4.37
C ALA A 70 -5.88 -10.37 -3.23
N ALA A 71 -6.92 -11.21 -3.17
CA ALA A 71 -7.94 -11.12 -2.13
C ALA A 71 -7.39 -11.35 -0.71
N PRO A 72 -6.62 -12.43 -0.42
CA PRO A 72 -6.05 -12.63 0.91
C PRO A 72 -5.17 -11.48 1.39
N ARG A 73 -4.32 -10.90 0.51
CA ARG A 73 -3.47 -9.74 0.85
C ARG A 73 -4.30 -8.48 1.08
N ALA A 74 -5.25 -8.19 0.19
CA ALA A 74 -6.14 -7.03 0.29
C ALA A 74 -6.91 -7.01 1.61
N GLU A 75 -7.59 -8.12 1.91
CA GLU A 75 -8.44 -8.22 3.10
C GLU A 75 -7.59 -8.22 4.38
N ALA A 76 -6.40 -8.83 4.37
CA ALA A 76 -5.47 -8.76 5.49
C ALA A 76 -4.97 -7.33 5.73
N LEU A 77 -4.65 -6.59 4.67
CA LEU A 77 -4.27 -5.18 4.75
C LEU A 77 -5.41 -4.32 5.32
N GLN A 78 -6.65 -4.53 4.87
CA GLN A 78 -7.79 -3.78 5.39
C GLN A 78 -8.11 -4.10 6.85
N ARG A 79 -7.99 -5.37 7.26
CA ARG A 79 -8.10 -5.73 8.69
C ARG A 79 -7.03 -5.04 9.53
N PHE A 80 -5.79 -5.01 9.05
CA PHE A 80 -4.69 -4.30 9.73
C PHE A 80 -4.98 -2.79 9.84
N ILE A 81 -5.28 -2.12 8.73
CA ILE A 81 -5.56 -0.68 8.69
C ILE A 81 -6.73 -0.33 9.62
N THR A 82 -7.83 -1.06 9.52
CA THR A 82 -9.03 -0.85 10.36
C THR A 82 -8.69 -1.02 11.85
N LYS A 83 -7.93 -2.06 12.22
CA LYS A 83 -7.52 -2.30 13.60
C LYS A 83 -6.63 -1.16 14.13
N GLN A 84 -5.66 -0.69 13.36
CA GLN A 84 -4.78 0.40 13.77
C GLN A 84 -5.52 1.74 13.88
N ASN A 85 -6.45 2.01 12.98
CA ASN A 85 -7.26 3.22 13.01
C ASN A 85 -8.21 3.24 14.22
N LYS A 86 -8.74 2.09 14.66
CA LYS A 86 -9.47 1.98 15.93
C LYS A 86 -8.61 2.36 17.15
N SER A 87 -7.29 2.26 17.05
CA SER A 87 -6.33 2.69 18.07
C SER A 87 -5.80 4.12 17.85
N GLY A 88 -6.44 4.92 17.01
CA GLY A 88 -6.11 6.34 16.81
C GLY A 88 -5.00 6.61 15.78
N LYS A 89 -4.57 5.61 15.01
CA LYS A 89 -3.69 5.85 13.83
C LYS A 89 -4.50 6.45 12.68
N LYS A 90 -3.78 7.04 11.71
CA LYS A 90 -4.33 7.61 10.47
C LYS A 90 -3.76 6.86 9.27
N LEU A 91 -4.16 5.60 9.11
CA LEU A 91 -3.71 4.75 8.01
C LEU A 91 -4.73 4.79 6.86
N ILE A 92 -4.23 4.88 5.63
CA ILE A 92 -5.00 4.75 4.39
C ILE A 92 -4.31 3.76 3.45
N GLY A 93 -5.05 3.22 2.49
CA GLY A 93 -4.48 2.44 1.39
C GLY A 93 -5.16 1.09 1.20
N GLY A 94 -4.48 0.18 0.51
CA GLY A 94 -5.08 -1.04 -0.01
C GLY A 94 -4.35 -1.58 -1.24
N ILE A 95 -5.03 -2.42 -2.02
CA ILE A 95 -4.49 -2.85 -3.31
C ILE A 95 -4.59 -1.69 -4.29
N ALA A 96 -3.48 -1.33 -4.94
CA ALA A 96 -3.44 -0.28 -5.95
C ALA A 96 -3.24 -0.85 -7.35
N ILE A 97 -3.89 -0.23 -8.34
CA ILE A 97 -3.75 -0.55 -9.77
C ILE A 97 -3.62 0.75 -10.58
N TYR A 98 -2.90 0.68 -11.69
CA TYR A 98 -2.89 1.73 -12.70
C TYR A 98 -3.80 1.35 -13.86
N VAL A 99 -4.84 2.14 -14.10
CA VAL A 99 -5.86 1.84 -15.11
C VAL A 99 -6.43 3.14 -15.69
N ASN A 100 -6.58 3.18 -17.02
CA ASN A 100 -7.13 4.31 -17.76
C ASN A 100 -6.48 5.66 -17.40
N GLY A 101 -5.15 5.69 -17.28
CA GLY A 101 -4.39 6.89 -16.98
C GLY A 101 -4.36 7.30 -15.49
N THR A 102 -5.07 6.57 -14.62
CA THR A 102 -5.23 6.93 -13.20
C THR A 102 -4.73 5.82 -12.29
N TRP A 103 -4.13 6.20 -11.16
CA TRP A 103 -3.94 5.30 -10.04
C TRP A 103 -5.24 5.18 -9.26
N ARG A 104 -5.63 3.95 -8.94
CA ARG A 104 -6.79 3.65 -8.11
C ARG A 104 -6.41 2.66 -7.03
N TYR A 105 -7.09 2.70 -5.89
CA TYR A 105 -6.92 1.72 -4.83
C TYR A 105 -8.25 1.18 -4.30
N ASN A 106 -8.22 -0.04 -3.80
CA ASN A 106 -9.34 -0.73 -3.16
C ASN A 106 -9.09 -0.83 -1.67
N ASP A 107 -9.95 -0.17 -0.88
CA ASP A 107 -9.96 -0.22 0.57
C ASP A 107 -11.20 -0.91 1.16
N ASN A 108 -11.84 -1.78 0.38
CA ASN A 108 -13.00 -2.53 0.82
C ASN A 108 -12.56 -3.70 1.71
N GLU A 109 -13.33 -3.96 2.78
CA GLU A 109 -13.08 -5.07 3.71
C GLU A 109 -13.03 -6.43 2.98
N LYS A 110 -13.90 -6.61 1.98
CA LYS A 110 -13.91 -7.75 1.07
C LYS A 110 -13.38 -7.31 -0.29
N TYR A 111 -12.38 -8.02 -0.80
CA TYR A 111 -11.77 -7.67 -2.06
C TYR A 111 -12.61 -8.14 -3.25
N GLU A 112 -12.88 -7.21 -4.16
CA GLU A 112 -13.56 -7.47 -5.42
C GLU A 112 -12.83 -6.72 -6.54
N TYR A 113 -12.51 -7.44 -7.61
CA TYR A 113 -11.94 -6.86 -8.82
C TYR A 113 -12.79 -7.27 -10.03
N ASN A 114 -13.34 -6.26 -10.70
CA ASN A 114 -13.98 -6.41 -11.99
C ASN A 114 -13.36 -5.35 -12.93
N PRO A 115 -12.58 -5.73 -13.96
CA PRO A 115 -11.96 -4.76 -14.85
C PRO A 115 -12.98 -3.91 -15.63
N LYS A 116 -14.24 -4.36 -15.73
CA LYS A 116 -15.34 -3.62 -16.36
C LYS A 116 -16.11 -2.72 -15.39
N ASP A 117 -15.93 -2.91 -14.08
CA ASP A 117 -16.59 -2.13 -13.03
C ASP A 117 -15.64 -1.88 -11.87
N LEU A 118 -15.07 -0.68 -11.85
CA LEU A 118 -14.20 -0.18 -10.80
C LEU A 118 -14.86 0.94 -10.00
N SER A 119 -16.20 0.96 -9.92
CA SER A 119 -16.96 1.99 -9.19
C SER A 119 -16.66 2.01 -7.68
N LYS A 120 -16.35 0.84 -7.09
CA LYS A 120 -15.95 0.70 -5.69
C LYS A 120 -14.46 1.00 -5.42
N TRP A 121 -13.70 1.36 -6.46
CA TRP A 121 -12.28 1.69 -6.35
C TRP A 121 -12.11 3.21 -6.31
N LYS A 122 -11.30 3.69 -5.37
CA LYS A 122 -11.05 5.12 -5.17
C LYS A 122 -9.91 5.56 -6.07
N VAL A 123 -10.04 6.73 -6.70
CA VAL A 123 -8.90 7.38 -7.35
C VAL A 123 -7.90 7.77 -6.27
N LEU A 124 -6.64 7.45 -6.49
CA LEU A 124 -5.55 7.85 -5.61
C LEU A 124 -5.21 9.31 -5.90
N ASP A 125 -5.85 10.21 -5.16
CA ASP A 125 -5.62 11.67 -5.21
C ASP A 125 -5.16 12.10 -3.81
N LEU A 126 -3.83 12.25 -3.65
CA LEU A 126 -3.14 12.40 -2.36
C LEU A 126 -2.18 13.60 -2.35
#